data_AF-A0A1Q6EHC4-F1
#
_entry.id   AF-A0A1Q6EHC4-F1
#
_cell.length_a   1.000
_cell.length_b   1.000
_cell.length_c   1.000
_cell.angle_alpha   90.00
_cell.angle_beta   90.00
_cell.angle_gamma   90.00
#
_symmetry.space_group_name_H-M   'P 1'
#
loop_
_entity.id
_entity.type
_entity.pdbx_description
1 polymer ?
#
loop_
_entity_poly.entity_id
_entity_poly.type
_entity_poly.pdbx_seq_one_letter_code
_entity_poly.pdbx_strand_id
1 'polypeptide(L)'
;MKKKLISALLFAMAIVSLPSCGGSSPVDAVVKMYQEATEQAKKATSSSEATAIEDKLYDDVEKYCKEHGINDDYEPDGKELEKLYKAEKEFYEAIDALK
;
A
#
# COMPACT_ATOMS: atom_id res chain seq x y z
N MET A 1 -4.45 -15.48 -14.71
CA MET A 1 -5.60 -14.60 -14.42
C MET A 1 -5.03 -13.27 -13.97
N LYS A 2 -5.34 -12.17 -14.66
CA LYS A 2 -4.71 -10.86 -14.47
C LYS A 2 -5.18 -10.27 -13.13
N LYS A 3 -4.39 -10.40 -12.06
CA LYS A 3 -4.62 -9.68 -10.79
C LYS A 3 -4.43 -8.18 -11.08
N LYS A 4 -5.53 -7.50 -11.41
CA LYS A 4 -5.60 -6.09 -11.81
C LYS A 4 -6.25 -5.22 -10.73
N LEU A 5 -6.26 -5.66 -9.46
CA LEU A 5 -7.17 -5.08 -8.47
C LEU A 5 -6.50 -4.25 -7.37
N ILE A 6 -5.18 -4.11 -7.33
CA ILE A 6 -4.51 -3.30 -6.30
C ILE A 6 -3.40 -2.47 -6.93
N SER A 7 -3.68 -1.88 -8.10
CA SER A 7 -2.93 -0.70 -8.53
C SER A 7 -3.50 0.46 -7.73
N ALA A 8 -2.94 0.72 -6.55
CA ALA A 8 -2.89 1.92 -5.70
C ALA A 8 -3.82 3.15 -5.93
N LEU A 9 -4.97 3.03 -6.58
CA LEU A 9 -5.75 4.17 -7.08
C LEU A 9 -7.25 3.83 -7.12
N LEU A 10 -7.85 3.61 -5.97
CA LEU A 10 -9.29 3.78 -5.78
C LEU A 10 -9.54 4.51 -4.45
N PHE A 11 -9.04 5.75 -4.37
CA PHE A 11 -9.59 6.76 -3.49
C PHE A 11 -10.28 7.77 -4.40
N ALA A 12 -11.47 7.41 -4.88
CA ALA A 12 -12.22 8.20 -5.85
C ALA A 12 -13.58 8.59 -5.26
N MET A 13 -13.54 9.68 -4.50
CA MET A 13 -14.62 10.63 -4.17
C MET A 13 -16.04 10.07 -3.94
N ALA A 14 -16.43 9.95 -2.67
CA ALA A 14 -17.75 10.37 -2.18
C ALA A 14 -17.70 10.68 -0.67
N ILE A 15 -18.05 11.92 -0.31
CA ILE A 15 -17.90 12.51 1.03
C ILE A 15 -18.88 11.85 2.02
N VAL A 16 -18.40 10.97 2.91
CA VAL A 16 -19.10 10.66 4.18
C VAL A 16 -18.10 10.61 5.33
N SER A 17 -18.22 11.58 6.23
CA SER A 17 -17.39 11.71 7.43
C SER A 17 -17.63 10.53 8.40
N LEU A 18 -16.71 9.56 8.42
CA LEU A 18 -16.64 8.61 9.52
C LEU A 18 -15.89 9.24 10.71
N PRO A 19 -16.39 9.07 11.95
CA PRO A 19 -15.77 9.65 13.14
C PRO A 19 -14.41 8.97 13.39
N SER A 20 -13.35 9.75 13.27
CA SER A 20 -11.97 9.38 13.61
C SER A 20 -11.89 8.89 15.06
N CYS A 21 -11.77 7.58 15.23
CA CYS A 21 -11.47 6.95 16.50
C CYS A 21 -9.95 6.94 16.70
N GLY A 22 -9.38 8.08 17.09
CA GLY A 22 -8.13 8.26 17.88
C GLY A 22 -6.84 7.47 17.58
N GLY A 23 -6.75 6.69 16.51
CA GLY A 23 -5.59 5.88 16.11
C GLY A 23 -4.96 6.40 14.82
N SER A 24 -3.69 6.05 14.60
CA SER A 24 -2.93 6.34 13.37
C SER A 24 -3.79 6.12 12.13
N SER A 25 -3.67 7.00 11.13
CA SER A 25 -4.54 6.92 9.97
C SER A 25 -4.32 5.61 9.22
N PRO A 26 -5.35 5.09 8.53
CA PRO A 26 -5.22 3.99 7.60
C PRO A 26 -4.01 4.10 6.67
N VAL A 27 -3.71 5.32 6.23
CA VAL A 27 -2.59 5.59 5.33
C VAL A 27 -1.25 5.37 6.03
N ASP A 28 -1.07 5.81 7.28
CA ASP A 28 0.17 5.57 8.01
C ASP A 28 0.44 4.05 8.19
N ALA A 29 -0.61 3.24 8.36
CA ALA A 29 -0.48 1.78 8.42
C ALA A 29 -0.03 1.17 7.08
N VAL A 30 -0.65 1.59 5.98
CA VAL A 30 -0.28 1.13 4.62
C VAL A 30 1.15 1.59 4.26
N VAL A 31 1.51 2.84 4.58
CA VAL A 31 2.88 3.36 4.41
C VAL A 31 3.90 2.47 5.12
N LYS A 32 3.59 2.03 6.35
CA LYS A 32 4.47 1.12 7.09
C LYS A 32 4.62 -0.24 6.40
N MET A 33 3.55 -0.79 5.83
CA MET A 33 3.61 -2.04 5.06
C MET A 33 4.52 -1.90 3.84
N TYR A 34 4.41 -0.79 3.09
CA TYR A 34 5.33 -0.47 1.98
C TYR A 34 6.78 -0.36 2.46
N GLN A 35 7.04 0.32 3.58
CA GLN A 35 8.39 0.43 4.14
C GLN A 35 8.97 -0.94 4.53
N GLU A 36 8.18 -1.80 5.18
CA GLU A 36 8.59 -3.16 5.55
C GLU A 36 8.84 -4.05 4.31
N ALA A 37 8.04 -3.90 3.26
CA ALA A 37 8.23 -4.59 1.99
C ALA A 37 9.48 -4.08 1.26
N THR A 38 9.76 -2.78 1.28
CA THR A 38 10.98 -2.18 0.72
C THR A 38 12.23 -2.74 1.36
N GLU A 39 12.25 -2.89 2.70
CA GLU A 39 13.39 -3.49 3.40
C GLU A 39 13.57 -4.98 3.10
N GLN A 40 12.50 -5.70 2.75
CA GLN A 40 12.57 -7.06 2.24
C GLN A 40 13.10 -7.08 0.79
N ALA A 41 12.59 -6.19 -0.06
CA ALA A 41 12.99 -6.07 -1.47
C ALA A 41 14.47 -5.75 -1.63
N LYS A 42 15.01 -4.83 -0.82
CA LYS A 42 16.46 -4.51 -0.79
C LYS A 42 17.36 -5.70 -0.45
N LYS A 43 16.82 -6.73 0.20
CA LYS A 43 17.54 -7.96 0.57
C LYS A 43 17.29 -9.11 -0.39
N ALA A 44 16.30 -8.99 -1.27
CA ALA A 44 16.02 -10.00 -2.27
C ALA A 44 17.16 -10.04 -3.31
N THR A 45 17.42 -11.24 -3.80
CA THR A 45 18.54 -11.54 -4.71
C THR A 45 18.06 -11.99 -6.09
N SER A 46 16.74 -12.11 -6.26
CA SER A 46 16.14 -12.60 -7.50
C SER A 46 14.79 -11.95 -7.79
N SER A 47 14.45 -11.92 -9.08
CA SER A 47 13.14 -11.47 -9.57
C SER A 47 11.97 -12.27 -8.95
N SER A 48 12.16 -13.57 -8.71
CA SER A 48 11.14 -14.42 -8.06
C SER A 48 10.89 -14.03 -6.61
N GLU A 49 11.93 -13.70 -5.85
CA GLU A 49 11.80 -13.19 -4.47
C GLU A 49 11.11 -11.81 -4.47
N ALA A 50 11.51 -10.93 -5.40
CA ALA A 50 10.87 -9.61 -5.54
C ALA A 50 9.36 -9.73 -5.85
N THR A 51 8.99 -10.65 -6.75
CA THR A 51 7.57 -10.92 -7.08
C THR A 51 6.80 -11.46 -5.88
N ALA A 52 7.40 -12.36 -5.10
CA ALA A 52 6.76 -12.90 -3.90
C ALA A 52 6.55 -11.83 -2.81
N ILE A 53 7.48 -10.88 -2.67
CA ILE A 53 7.35 -9.74 -1.75
C ILE A 53 6.23 -8.81 -2.21
N GLU A 54 6.16 -8.50 -3.51
CA GLU A 54 5.10 -7.68 -4.10
C GLU A 54 3.71 -8.31 -3.92
N ASP A 55 3.56 -9.60 -4.25
CA ASP A 55 2.30 -10.33 -4.03
C ASP A 55 1.87 -10.30 -2.56
N LYS A 56 2.81 -10.53 -1.63
CA LYS A 56 2.52 -10.51 -0.19
C LYS A 56 2.10 -9.14 0.29
N LEU A 57 2.79 -8.08 -0.15
CA LEU A 57 2.44 -6.71 0.21
C LEU A 57 1.00 -6.39 -0.19
N TYR A 58 0.59 -6.75 -1.40
CA TYR A 58 -0.79 -6.52 -1.86
C TYR A 58 -1.81 -7.31 -1.06
N ASP A 59 -1.54 -8.58 -0.77
CA ASP A 59 -2.43 -9.40 0.05
C ASP A 59 -2.59 -8.82 1.48
N ASP A 60 -1.48 -8.33 2.08
CA ASP A 60 -1.48 -7.70 3.41
C ASP A 60 -2.26 -6.36 3.42
N VAL A 61 -2.08 -5.51 2.39
CA VAL A 61 -2.83 -4.26 2.24
C VAL A 61 -4.33 -4.52 2.01
N GLU A 62 -4.68 -5.47 1.14
CA GLU A 62 -6.08 -5.83 0.88
C GLU A 62 -6.76 -6.34 2.15
N LYS A 63 -6.07 -7.20 2.90
CA LYS A 63 -6.57 -7.74 4.16
C LYS A 63 -6.78 -6.62 5.19
N TYR A 64 -5.81 -5.73 5.34
CA TYR A 64 -5.92 -4.58 6.24
C TYR A 64 -7.12 -3.69 5.88
N CYS A 65 -7.28 -3.36 4.59
CA CYS A 65 -8.41 -2.57 4.14
C CYS A 65 -9.75 -3.22 4.49
N LYS A 66 -9.90 -4.52 4.25
CA LYS A 66 -11.11 -5.28 4.61
C LYS A 66 -11.37 -5.30 6.12
N GLU A 67 -10.35 -5.58 6.93
CA GLU A 67 -10.47 -5.68 8.39
C GLU A 67 -10.82 -4.34 9.04
N HIS A 68 -10.38 -3.23 8.44
CA HIS A 68 -10.60 -1.88 8.93
C HIS A 68 -11.74 -1.14 8.22
N GLY A 69 -12.48 -1.81 7.32
CA GLY A 69 -13.58 -1.21 6.57
C GLY A 69 -13.16 -0.06 5.66
N ILE A 70 -11.90 -0.04 5.24
CA ILE A 70 -11.37 0.92 4.27
C ILE A 70 -11.82 0.45 2.90
N ASN A 71 -12.60 1.29 2.24
CA ASN A 71 -13.17 1.02 0.94
C ASN A 71 -12.79 2.14 -0.04
N ASP A 72 -13.36 2.08 -1.24
CA ASP A 72 -13.11 3.05 -2.31
C ASP A 72 -13.56 4.49 -1.96
N ASP A 73 -14.34 4.65 -0.88
CA ASP A 73 -14.83 5.94 -0.38
C ASP A 73 -13.86 6.62 0.61
N TYR A 74 -12.81 5.93 1.07
CA TYR A 74 -11.77 6.58 1.88
C TYR A 74 -11.02 7.60 1.02
N GLU A 75 -10.68 8.76 1.57
CA GLU A 75 -9.90 9.76 0.85
C GLU A 75 -8.76 10.23 1.76
N PRO A 76 -7.50 9.86 1.44
CA PRO A 76 -6.34 10.40 2.14
C PRO A 76 -6.32 11.92 1.95
N ASP A 77 -5.91 12.65 2.99
CA ASP A 77 -5.57 14.06 2.76
C ASP A 77 -4.32 14.19 1.88
N GLY A 78 -4.04 15.39 1.37
CA GLY A 78 -2.91 15.61 0.46
C GLY A 78 -1.54 15.21 1.04
N LYS A 79 -1.34 15.30 2.37
CA LYS A 79 -0.09 14.89 3.03
C LYS A 79 -0.02 13.37 3.18
N GLU A 80 -1.13 12.74 3.49
CA GLU A 80 -1.25 11.29 3.52
C GLU A 80 -0.97 10.68 2.15
N LEU A 81 -1.56 11.27 1.11
CA LEU A 81 -1.33 10.86 -0.27
C LEU A 81 0.15 10.99 -0.67
N GLU A 82 0.81 12.10 -0.30
CA GLU A 82 2.24 12.31 -0.56
C GLU A 82 3.11 11.25 0.13
N LYS A 83 2.82 10.91 1.40
CA LYS A 83 3.52 9.83 2.12
C LYS A 83 3.34 8.48 1.43
N LEU A 84 2.12 8.17 1.03
CA LEU A 84 1.80 6.90 0.37
C LEU A 84 2.56 6.78 -0.96
N TYR A 85 2.48 7.80 -1.82
CA TYR A 85 3.21 7.80 -3.08
C TYR A 85 4.72 7.69 -2.91
N LYS A 86 5.27 8.34 -1.89
CA LYS A 86 6.70 8.22 -1.60
C LYS A 86 7.08 6.79 -1.22
N ALA A 87 6.32 6.17 -0.32
CA ALA A 87 6.59 4.80 0.13
C ALA A 87 6.41 3.77 -1.00
N GLU A 88 5.36 3.93 -1.81
CA GLU A 88 5.09 3.11 -2.99
C GLU A 88 6.23 3.24 -4.01
N LYS A 89 6.67 4.46 -4.31
CA LYS A 89 7.79 4.71 -5.22
C LYS A 89 9.08 4.04 -4.74
N GLU A 90 9.43 4.20 -3.47
CA GLU A 90 10.62 3.58 -2.88
C GLU A 90 10.57 2.04 -2.97
N PHE A 91 9.40 1.45 -2.79
CA PHE A 91 9.19 0.02 -2.97
C PHE A 91 9.40 -0.43 -4.42
N TYR A 92 8.79 0.27 -5.38
CA TYR A 92 8.94 -0.07 -6.80
C TYR A 92 10.37 0.09 -7.29
N GLU A 93 11.08 1.14 -6.88
CA GLU A 93 12.50 1.31 -7.18
C GLU A 93 13.34 0.14 -6.64
N ALA A 94 12.99 -0.39 -5.46
CA ALA A 94 13.69 -1.54 -4.88
C ALA A 94 13.44 -2.85 -5.63
N ILE A 95 12.20 -3.12 -6.09
CA ILE A 95 11.89 -4.36 -6.83
C ILE A 95 12.30 -4.27 -8.31
N ASP A 96 12.25 -3.09 -8.94
CA ASP A 96 12.64 -2.90 -10.35
C ASP A 96 14.14 -3.09 -10.55
N ALA A 97 14.95 -2.85 -9.51
CA ALA A 97 16.37 -3.20 -9.52
C ALA A 97 16.64 -4.71 -9.65
N LEU A 98 15.62 -5.56 -9.48
CA LEU A 98 15.70 -7.02 -9.46
C LEU A 98 14.92 -7.70 -10.61
N LYS A 99 14.19 -6.93 -11.43
CA LYS A 99 13.39 -7.41 -12.57
C LYS A 99 14.16 -7.27 -13.88
#